data_AF-A0A4Y2ADS5-F1
#
_entry.id   AF-A0A4Y2ADS5-F1
#
_cell.length_a   1.000
_cell.length_b   1.000
_cell.length_c   1.000
_cell.angle_alpha   90.00
_cell.angle_beta   90.00
_cell.angle_gamma   90.00
#
_symmetry.space_group_name_H-M   'P 1'
#
loop_
_entity.id
_entity.type
_entity.pdbx_description
1 polymer ?
#
loop_
_entity_poly.entity_id
_entity_poly.type
_entity_poly.pdbx_seq_one_letter_code
_entity_poly.pdbx_strand_id
1 'polypeptide(L)'
;MAYLARGKKEDLVILAEELGLTVKKEFKVKQLHRLITESPSYDEEFKRELLGSIKEEREKREESEKQEREREREREKQEWDREIEREKQERDREIEREKQERDREIERENKSGIEK
;
A
#
# COMPACT_ATOMS: atom_id res chain seq x y z
N MET A 1 -22.11 29.54 -6.55
CA MET A 1 -22.01 28.08 -6.74
C MET A 1 -21.20 27.45 -5.62
N ALA A 2 -21.88 26.82 -4.64
CA ALA A 2 -21.24 26.30 -3.43
C ALA A 2 -20.52 24.94 -3.64
N TYR A 3 -20.88 24.18 -4.68
CA TYR A 3 -20.34 22.83 -4.90
C TYR A 3 -18.88 22.83 -5.37
N LEU A 4 -18.49 23.77 -6.25
CA LEU A 4 -17.09 23.94 -6.68
C LEU A 4 -16.18 24.35 -5.52
N ALA A 5 -16.69 25.15 -4.57
CA ALA A 5 -15.93 25.59 -3.39
C ALA A 5 -15.52 24.47 -2.44
N ARG A 6 -16.15 23.29 -2.55
CA ARG A 6 -15.81 22.09 -1.79
C ARG A 6 -15.00 21.07 -2.60
N GLY A 7 -14.64 21.38 -3.85
CA GLY A 7 -13.81 20.51 -4.71
C GLY A 7 -12.31 20.68 -4.43
N LYS A 8 -11.54 19.60 -4.54
CA LYS A 8 -10.07 19.71 -4.54
C LYS A 8 -9.62 20.39 -5.84
N LYS A 9 -8.45 21.03 -5.83
CA LYS A 9 -7.90 21.65 -7.06
C LYS A 9 -7.76 20.63 -8.18
N GLU A 10 -7.31 19.42 -7.88
CA GLU A 10 -7.16 18.31 -8.84
C GLU A 10 -8.50 17.95 -9.48
N ASP A 11 -9.55 17.73 -8.68
CA ASP A 11 -10.89 17.42 -9.18
C ASP A 11 -11.42 18.52 -10.12
N LEU A 12 -11.14 19.79 -9.80
CA LEU A 12 -11.55 20.94 -10.61
C LEU A 12 -10.77 21.07 -11.91
N VAL A 13 -9.51 20.62 -11.94
CA VAL A 13 -8.71 20.56 -13.17
C VAL A 13 -9.30 19.49 -14.09
N ILE A 14 -9.53 18.27 -13.58
CA ILE A 14 -10.12 17.17 -14.34
C ILE A 14 -11.50 17.58 -14.87
N LEU A 15 -12.34 18.17 -14.03
CA LEU A 15 -13.65 18.67 -14.44
C LEU A 15 -13.55 19.68 -15.60
N ALA A 16 -12.59 20.61 -15.55
CA ALA A 16 -12.42 21.58 -16.61
C ALA A 16 -11.86 20.93 -17.90
N GLU A 17 -10.99 19.93 -17.79
CA GLU A 17 -10.48 19.15 -18.92
C GLU A 17 -11.59 18.32 -19.60
N GLU A 18 -12.46 17.66 -18.81
CA GLU A 18 -13.61 16.90 -19.33
C GLU A 18 -14.66 17.80 -19.99
N LEU A 19 -14.78 19.05 -19.53
CA LEU A 19 -15.60 20.07 -20.19
C LEU A 19 -14.94 20.65 -21.46
N GLY A 20 -13.76 20.16 -21.85
CA GLY A 20 -13.01 20.62 -23.02
C GLY A 20 -12.38 22.02 -22.84
N LEU A 21 -12.27 22.50 -21.60
CA LEU A 21 -11.70 23.81 -21.29
C LEU A 21 -10.17 23.69 -21.19
N THR A 22 -9.46 24.66 -21.76
CA THR A 22 -7.99 24.67 -21.66
C THR A 22 -7.56 25.07 -20.25
N VAL A 23 -7.07 24.10 -19.49
CA VAL A 23 -6.53 24.32 -18.14
C VAL A 23 -5.01 24.49 -18.20
N LYS A 24 -4.50 25.50 -17.49
CA LYS A 24 -3.06 25.66 -17.26
C LYS A 24 -2.71 25.25 -15.83
N LYS A 25 -1.54 24.65 -15.62
CA LYS A 25 -1.09 24.14 -14.32
C LYS A 25 -1.04 25.24 -13.23
N GLU A 26 -0.78 26.48 -13.66
CA GLU A 26 -0.70 27.67 -12.81
C GLU A 26 -2.06 28.19 -12.36
N PHE A 27 -3.17 27.68 -12.91
CA PHE A 27 -4.51 28.13 -12.53
C PHE A 27 -4.76 27.89 -11.05
N LYS A 28 -5.19 28.95 -10.38
CA LYS A 28 -5.67 28.90 -9.00
C LYS A 28 -7.11 28.39 -8.98
N VAL A 29 -7.55 27.86 -7.85
CA VAL A 29 -8.94 27.40 -7.64
C VAL A 29 -9.96 28.45 -8.07
N LYS A 30 -9.74 29.72 -7.73
CA LYS A 30 -10.62 30.83 -8.15
C LYS A 30 -10.70 31.00 -9.68
N GLN A 31 -9.62 30.74 -10.40
CA GLN A 31 -9.59 30.82 -11.87
C GLN A 31 -10.30 29.62 -12.50
N LEU A 32 -10.10 28.42 -11.95
CA LEU A 32 -10.83 27.20 -12.37
C LEU A 32 -12.34 27.37 -12.18
N HIS A 33 -12.76 27.90 -11.02
CA HIS A 33 -14.16 28.19 -10.76
C HIS A 33 -14.77 29.10 -11.84
N ARG A 34 -14.11 30.23 -12.12
CA ARG A 34 -14.58 31.17 -13.14
C ARG A 34 -14.67 30.51 -14.50
N LEU A 35 -13.62 29.81 -14.92
CA LEU A 35 -13.56 29.12 -16.20
C LEU A 35 -14.72 28.12 -16.36
N ILE A 36 -15.01 27.34 -15.32
CA ILE A 36 -16.10 26.38 -15.33
C ILE A 36 -17.46 27.09 -15.37
N THR A 37 -17.67 28.16 -14.60
CA THR A 37 -18.94 28.89 -14.53
C THR A 37 -19.23 29.79 -15.72
N GLU A 38 -18.20 30.34 -16.36
CA GLU A 38 -18.32 31.26 -17.50
C GLU A 38 -18.44 30.51 -18.84
N SER A 39 -18.38 29.18 -18.83
CA SER A 39 -18.63 28.36 -20.02
C SER A 39 -20.04 28.62 -20.54
N PRO A 40 -20.23 28.93 -21.84
CA PRO A 40 -21.54 29.25 -22.42
C PRO A 40 -22.54 28.08 -22.35
N SER A 41 -22.04 26.86 -22.18
CA SER A 41 -22.79 25.62 -21.95
C SER A 41 -22.93 25.26 -20.45
N TYR A 42 -23.01 26.25 -19.56
CA TYR A 42 -23.08 25.98 -18.12
C TYR A 42 -24.41 25.34 -17.71
N ASP A 43 -24.36 24.03 -17.48
CA ASP A 43 -25.36 23.26 -16.75
C ASP A 43 -24.82 22.93 -15.34
N GLU A 44 -25.46 23.47 -14.31
CA GLU A 44 -25.05 23.28 -12.92
C GLU A 44 -25.23 21.84 -12.43
N GLU A 45 -26.31 21.18 -12.85
CA GLU A 45 -26.63 19.83 -12.42
C GLU A 45 -25.66 18.83 -13.04
N PHE A 46 -25.44 18.94 -14.35
CA PHE A 46 -24.45 18.13 -15.06
C PHE A 46 -23.04 18.28 -14.46
N LYS A 47 -22.59 19.53 -14.23
CA LYS A 47 -21.26 19.79 -13.66
C LYS A 47 -21.11 19.30 -12.23
N ARG A 48 -22.19 19.34 -11.44
CA ARG A 48 -22.22 18.83 -10.07
C ARG A 48 -22.13 17.30 -10.06
N GLU A 49 -22.87 16.63 -10.94
CA GLU A 49 -22.84 15.17 -11.10
C GLU A 49 -21.46 14.71 -11.57
N LEU A 50 -20.92 15.37 -12.60
CA LEU A 50 -19.58 15.07 -13.14
C LEU A 50 -18.49 15.23 -12.07
N LEU A 51 -18.52 16.32 -11.30
CA LEU A 51 -17.61 16.49 -10.16
C LEU A 51 -17.79 15.41 -9.09
N GLY A 52 -19.01 14.90 -8.93
CA GLY A 52 -19.31 13.77 -8.06
C GLY A 52 -18.60 12.50 -8.52
N SER A 53 -18.75 12.15 -9.81
CA SER A 53 -18.10 10.99 -10.41
C SER A 53 -16.57 11.06 -10.33
N ILE A 54 -15.96 12.21 -10.61
CA ILE A 54 -14.51 12.40 -10.47
C ILE A 54 -14.04 12.14 -9.03
N LYS A 55 -14.80 12.61 -8.04
CA LYS A 55 -14.46 12.39 -6.63
C LYS A 55 -14.57 10.92 -6.23
N GLU A 56 -15.63 10.25 -6.67
CA GLU A 56 -15.84 8.82 -6.42
C GLU A 56 -14.72 7.99 -7.05
N GLU A 57 -14.32 8.29 -8.29
CA GLU A 57 -13.22 7.58 -8.96
C GLU A 57 -11.89 7.79 -8.23
N ARG A 58 -11.59 9.02 -7.80
CA ARG A 58 -10.40 9.32 -7.01
C ARG A 58 -10.41 8.53 -5.70
N GLU A 59 -11.52 8.54 -4.97
CA GLU A 59 -11.65 7.82 -3.69
C GLU A 59 -11.49 6.31 -3.87
N LYS A 60 -12.12 5.74 -4.91
CA LYS A 60 -11.98 4.32 -5.25
C LYS A 60 -10.54 3.94 -5.59
N ARG A 61 -9.81 4.81 -6.30
CA ARG A 61 -8.40 4.61 -6.60
C ARG A 61 -7.54 4.68 -5.34
N GLU A 62 -7.74 5.70 -4.50
CA GLU A 62 -7.03 5.86 -3.23
C GLU A 62 -7.26 4.63 -2.31
N GLU A 63 -8.50 4.12 -2.24
CA GLU A 63 -8.84 2.92 -1.48
C GLU A 63 -8.17 1.66 -2.05
N SER A 64 -8.18 1.51 -3.37
CA SER A 64 -7.53 0.38 -4.04
C SER A 64 -6.02 0.37 -3.79
N GLU A 65 -5.35 1.51 -3.93
CA GLU A 65 -3.91 1.65 -3.65
C GLU A 65 -3.60 1.43 -2.15
N LYS A 66 -4.51 1.81 -1.25
CA LYS A 66 -4.36 1.52 0.18
C LYS A 66 -4.47 0.02 0.45
N GLN A 67 -5.47 -0.64 -0.14
CA GLN A 67 -5.69 -2.07 0.02
C GLN A 67 -4.53 -2.89 -0.55
N GLU A 68 -3.97 -2.48 -1.69
CA GLU A 68 -2.79 -3.13 -2.27
C GLU A 68 -1.57 -3.01 -1.35
N ARG A 69 -1.30 -1.82 -0.82
CA ARG A 69 -0.23 -1.58 0.16
C ARG A 69 -0.40 -2.39 1.45
N GLU A 70 -1.63 -2.56 1.93
CA GLU A 70 -1.89 -3.39 3.11
C GLU A 70 -1.62 -4.88 2.82
N ARG A 71 -2.03 -5.39 1.65
CA ARG A 71 -1.76 -6.77 1.23
C ARG A 71 -0.27 -7.03 1.05
N GLU A 72 0.48 -6.08 0.52
CA GLU A 72 1.93 -6.19 0.35
C GLU A 72 2.63 -6.32 1.72
N ARG A 73 2.31 -5.43 2.67
CA ARG A 73 2.84 -5.52 4.04
C ARG A 73 2.49 -6.82 4.74
N GLU A 74 1.27 -7.33 4.52
CA GLU A 74 0.86 -8.60 5.11
C GLU A 74 1.67 -9.78 4.53
N ARG A 75 1.97 -9.76 3.22
CA ARG A 75 2.83 -10.76 2.59
C ARG A 75 4.25 -10.70 3.11
N GLU A 76 4.85 -9.51 3.18
CA GLU A 76 6.20 -9.31 3.73
C GLU A 76 6.29 -9.84 5.17
N LYS A 77 5.28 -9.53 5.99
CA LYS A 77 5.22 -10.03 7.37
C LYS A 77 5.13 -11.56 7.42
N GLN A 78 4.30 -12.17 6.57
CA GLN A 78 4.20 -13.63 6.52
C GLN A 78 5.50 -14.29 6.05
N GLU A 79 6.21 -13.69 5.11
CA GLU A 79 7.50 -14.20 4.65
C GLU A 79 8.56 -14.11 5.75
N TRP A 80 8.64 -12.97 6.44
CA TRP A 80 9.51 -12.78 7.60
C TRP A 80 9.22 -13.80 8.70
N ASP A 81 7.95 -13.99 9.06
CA ASP A 81 7.56 -14.95 10.10
C ASP A 81 7.97 -16.39 9.73
N ARG A 82 7.85 -16.77 8.45
CA ARG A 82 8.31 -18.08 7.95
C ARG A 82 9.82 -18.22 7.97
N GLU A 83 10.56 -17.15 7.66
CA GLU A 83 12.03 -17.16 7.71
C GLU A 83 12.52 -17.35 9.14
N ILE A 84 11.97 -16.59 10.09
CA ILE A 84 12.27 -16.74 11.52
C ILE A 84 11.95 -18.15 12.03
N GLU A 85 10.85 -18.75 11.58
CA GLU A 85 10.51 -20.12 11.95
C GLU A 85 11.53 -21.14 11.39
N ARG A 86 11.98 -20.97 10.15
CA ARG A 86 13.02 -21.82 9.56
C ARG A 86 14.34 -21.70 10.30
N GLU A 87 14.79 -20.49 10.61
CA GLU A 87 16.02 -20.26 11.37
C GLU A 87 15.97 -20.93 12.75
N LYS A 88 14.83 -20.85 13.44
CA LYS A 88 14.63 -21.55 14.72
C LYS A 88 14.73 -23.06 14.56
N GLN A 89 14.05 -23.63 13.56
CA GLN A 89 14.12 -25.07 13.30
C GLN A 89 15.53 -25.54 12.96
N GLU A 90 16.29 -24.78 12.18
CA GLU A 90 17.67 -25.11 11.85
C GLU A 90 18.58 -25.08 13.09
N ARG A 91 18.44 -24.04 13.91
CA ARG A 91 19.17 -23.92 15.18
C ARG A 91 18.84 -25.06 16.14
N ASP A 92 17.57 -25.42 16.28
CA ASP A 92 17.16 -26.54 17.15
C ASP A 92 17.75 -27.87 16.67
N ARG A 93 17.77 -28.11 15.35
CA ARG A 93 18.41 -29.31 14.75
C ARG A 93 19.92 -29.32 14.92
N GLU A 94 20.57 -28.16 14.88
CA GLU A 94 22.01 -28.05 15.15
C GLU A 94 22.32 -28.40 16.61
N ILE A 95 21.59 -27.80 17.56
CA ILE A 95 21.72 -28.10 18.99
C ILE A 95 21.49 -29.59 19.27
N GLU A 96 20.50 -30.20 18.64
CA GLU A 96 20.23 -31.64 18.79
C GLU A 96 21.39 -32.50 18.28
N ARG A 97 21.95 -32.15 17.11
CA ARG A 97 23.12 -32.85 16.55
C ARG A 97 24.35 -32.74 17.46
N GLU A 98 24.63 -31.56 17.97
CA GLU A 98 25.75 -31.34 18.91
C GLU A 98 25.58 -32.17 20.19
N LYS A 99 24.36 -32.24 20.75
CA LYS A 99 24.09 -33.07 21.92
C LYS A 99 24.34 -34.56 21.64
N GLN A 100 23.80 -35.07 20.53
CA GLN A 100 24.02 -36.46 20.13
C GLN A 100 25.51 -36.79 19.93
N GLU A 101 26.28 -35.85 19.38
CA GLU A 101 27.71 -36.05 19.16
C GLU A 101 28.50 -36.07 20.47
N ARG A 102 28.19 -35.15 21.41
CA ARG A 102 28.75 -35.16 22.76
C ARG A 102 28.42 -36.43 23.53
N ASP A 103 27.17 -36.89 23.47
CA ASP A 103 26.75 -38.12 24.15
C ASP A 103 27.54 -39.34 23.61
N ARG A 104 27.73 -39.42 22.28
CA ARG A 104 28.55 -40.46 21.65
C ARG A 104 30.02 -40.38 22.04
N GLU A 105 30.57 -39.18 22.20
CA GLU A 105 31.95 -38.99 22.65
C GLU A 105 32.14 -39.49 24.09
N ILE A 106 31.24 -39.09 25.00
CA ILE A 106 31.22 -39.55 26.39
C ILE A 106 31.12 -41.08 26.47
N GLU A 107 30.26 -41.71 25.65
CA GLU A 107 30.16 -43.18 25.59
C GLU A 107 31.47 -43.86 25.14
N ARG A 108 32.19 -43.28 24.17
CA ARG A 108 33.48 -43.81 23.70
C ARG A 108 34.55 -43.70 24.78
N GLU A 109 34.63 -42.55 25.45
CA GLU A 109 35.58 -42.32 26.55
C GLU A 109 35.33 -43.30 27.70
N ASN A 110 34.07 -43.46 28.12
CA ASN A 110 33.69 -44.39 29.19
C ASN A 110 34.04 -45.84 28.87
N LYS A 111 33.84 -46.31 27.62
CA LYS A 111 34.28 -47.65 27.20
C LYS A 111 35.80 -47.81 27.24
N SER A 112 36.55 -46.81 26.76
CA SER A 112 38.01 -46.86 26.71
C SER A 112 38.68 -46.81 28.10
N GLY A 113 38.01 -46.21 29.10
CA GLY A 113 38.50 -46.15 30.48
C GLY A 113 38.28 -47.43 31.29
N ILE A 114 37.40 -48.34 30.84
CA ILE A 114 37.12 -49.63 31.48
C ILE A 114 38.12 -50.72 31.02
N GLU A 115 38.77 -50.54 29.86
CA GLU A 115 39.71 -51.51 29.27
C GLU A 115 41.20 -51.29 29.67
N LYS A 116 41.49 -50.38 30.61
CA LYS A 116 42.83 -50.13 31.19
C LYS A 116 42.89 -50.51 32.66
#